data_AF-A0A397UIN0-F1
#
_entry.id   AF-A0A397UIN0-F1
#
_cell.length_a   1.000
_cell.length_b   1.000
_cell.length_c   1.000
_cell.angle_alpha   90.00
_cell.angle_beta   90.00
_cell.angle_gamma   90.00
#
_symmetry.space_group_name_H-M   'P 1'
#
loop_
_entity.id
_entity.type
_entity.pdbx_description
1 polymer ?
#
loop_
_entity_poly.entity_id
_entity_poly.type
_entity_poly.pdbx_seq_one_letter_code
_entity_poly.pdbx_strand_id
1 'polypeptide(L)'
;MENLDDTMHEETELEASASEEAELEAEIINLIECLPIDDPLDVQEYIEIDNYMNIEEDLTINEIVDIVNRQDESESEKEQEEMVKIGDAIVGLDNLIKYVQQNDLEITSSLMKDLCSLKKYISYLRNESKRQATLEEFINLTV
;
A
#
# COMPACT_ATOMS: atom_id res chain seq x y z
N MET A 1 -68.53 9.01 -41.34
CA MET A 1 -68.08 9.13 -39.94
C MET A 1 -68.22 7.74 -39.36
N GLU A 2 -67.40 6.78 -39.79
CA GLU A 2 -65.94 6.70 -39.57
C GLU A 2 -65.71 6.49 -38.08
N ASN A 3 -65.27 5.26 -37.74
CA ASN A 3 -64.58 4.83 -36.52
C ASN A 3 -64.39 3.29 -36.62
N LEU A 4 -63.55 2.87 -37.56
CA LEU A 4 -62.76 1.64 -37.45
C LEU A 4 -61.31 2.12 -37.46
N ASP A 5 -60.70 2.35 -36.30
CA ASP A 5 -59.24 2.55 -36.23
C ASP A 5 -58.58 2.32 -34.87
N ASP A 6 -59.31 2.18 -33.76
CA ASP A 6 -58.69 2.32 -32.42
C ASP A 6 -58.38 1.01 -31.68
N THR A 7 -58.44 -0.15 -32.34
CA THR A 7 -58.17 -1.47 -31.70
C THR A 7 -56.96 -2.20 -32.29
N MET A 8 -56.35 -1.66 -33.36
CA MET A 8 -55.13 -2.23 -33.94
C MET A 8 -53.84 -1.60 -33.41
N HIS A 9 -53.92 -0.48 -32.67
CA HIS A 9 -52.74 0.23 -32.19
C HIS A 9 -52.18 -0.27 -30.85
N GLU A 10 -53.04 -0.77 -29.95
CA GLU A 10 -52.62 -1.16 -28.59
C GLU A 10 -51.87 -2.52 -28.56
N GLU A 11 -52.23 -3.47 -29.43
CA GLU A 11 -51.49 -4.75 -29.58
C GLU A 11 -50.12 -4.54 -30.25
N THR A 12 -50.03 -3.60 -31.20
CA THR A 12 -48.75 -3.28 -31.88
C THR A 12 -47.77 -2.52 -30.99
N GLU A 13 -48.25 -1.70 -30.05
CA GLU A 13 -47.38 -0.96 -29.13
C GLU A 13 -46.77 -1.87 -28.05
N LEU A 14 -47.50 -2.89 -27.58
CA LEU A 14 -46.99 -3.88 -26.62
C LEU A 14 -45.98 -4.86 -27.25
N GLU A 15 -46.20 -5.30 -28.51
CA GLU A 15 -45.20 -6.11 -29.22
C GLU A 15 -43.96 -5.30 -29.60
N ALA A 16 -44.11 -4.02 -29.96
CA ALA A 16 -42.99 -3.14 -30.21
C ALA A 16 -42.14 -2.91 -28.95
N SER A 17 -42.76 -2.68 -27.79
CA SER A 17 -42.01 -2.47 -26.54
C SER A 17 -41.29 -3.74 -26.07
N ALA A 18 -41.92 -4.92 -26.22
CA ALA A 18 -41.29 -6.20 -25.90
C ALA A 18 -40.13 -6.55 -26.88
N SER A 19 -40.25 -6.13 -28.15
CA SER A 19 -39.17 -6.25 -29.14
C SER A 19 -38.00 -5.34 -28.80
N GLU A 20 -38.27 -4.09 -28.38
CA GLU A 20 -37.24 -3.13 -27.98
C GLU A 20 -36.48 -3.59 -26.72
N GLU A 21 -37.18 -4.16 -25.73
CA GLU A 21 -36.54 -4.72 -24.53
C GLU A 21 -35.62 -5.90 -24.86
N ALA A 22 -36.05 -6.81 -25.73
CA ALA A 22 -35.24 -7.94 -26.16
C ALA A 22 -34.01 -7.53 -27.00
N GLU A 23 -34.16 -6.49 -27.84
CA GLU A 23 -33.05 -5.91 -28.59
C GLU A 23 -32.02 -5.26 -27.66
N LEU A 24 -32.49 -4.54 -26.63
CA LEU A 24 -31.64 -3.89 -25.63
C LEU A 24 -30.92 -4.91 -24.75
N GLU A 25 -31.59 -5.99 -24.36
CA GLU A 25 -30.98 -7.11 -23.62
C GLU A 25 -29.86 -7.78 -24.45
N ALA A 26 -30.11 -8.02 -25.74
CA ALA A 26 -29.11 -8.58 -26.65
C ALA A 26 -27.91 -7.65 -26.86
N GLU A 27 -28.13 -6.33 -26.93
CA GLU A 27 -27.03 -5.34 -27.03
C GLU A 27 -26.15 -5.34 -25.77
N ILE A 28 -26.77 -5.39 -24.59
CA ILE A 28 -26.05 -5.46 -23.31
C ILE A 28 -25.20 -6.72 -23.22
N ILE A 29 -25.72 -7.89 -23.62
CA ILE A 29 -24.96 -9.15 -23.61
C ILE A 29 -23.73 -9.05 -24.52
N ASN A 30 -23.89 -8.51 -25.74
CA ASN A 30 -22.77 -8.31 -26.66
C ASN A 30 -21.70 -7.37 -26.10
N LEU A 31 -22.10 -6.31 -25.39
CA LEU A 31 -21.18 -5.38 -24.74
C LEU A 31 -20.42 -6.05 -23.60
N ILE A 32 -21.09 -6.91 -22.81
CA ILE A 32 -20.47 -7.68 -21.73
C ILE A 32 -19.42 -8.65 -22.29
N GLU A 33 -19.71 -9.35 -23.38
CA GLU A 33 -18.75 -10.26 -24.05
C GLU A 33 -17.51 -9.54 -24.60
N CYS A 34 -17.61 -8.23 -24.88
CA CYS A 34 -16.49 -7.43 -25.35
C CYS A 34 -15.57 -6.93 -24.22
N LEU A 35 -15.96 -7.12 -22.95
CA LEU A 35 -15.12 -6.75 -21.81
C LEU A 35 -13.99 -7.77 -21.63
N PRO A 36 -12.78 -7.34 -21.24
CA PRO A 36 -11.67 -8.24 -20.92
C PRO A 36 -11.84 -8.84 -19.51
N ILE A 37 -13.01 -9.42 -19.24
CA ILE A 37 -13.36 -10.07 -17.98
C ILE A 37 -13.65 -11.53 -18.31
N ASP A 38 -12.78 -12.42 -17.86
CA ASP A 38 -13.03 -13.85 -17.93
C ASP A 38 -14.03 -14.22 -16.83
N ASP A 39 -15.19 -14.75 -17.21
CA ASP A 39 -16.26 -15.22 -16.30
C ASP A 39 -16.91 -14.09 -15.45
N PRO A 40 -17.78 -13.26 -16.04
CA PRO A 40 -18.46 -12.19 -15.31
C PRO A 40 -19.43 -12.76 -14.27
N LEU A 41 -19.35 -12.22 -13.05
CA LEU A 41 -20.21 -12.57 -11.93
C LEU A 41 -21.69 -12.33 -12.27
N ASP A 42 -22.54 -13.33 -12.06
CA ASP A 42 -23.99 -13.17 -12.23
C ASP A 42 -24.62 -12.39 -11.07
N VAL A 43 -25.80 -11.79 -11.31
CA VAL A 43 -26.57 -11.07 -10.30
C VAL A 43 -26.87 -11.94 -9.09
N GLN A 44 -27.20 -13.22 -9.30
CA GLN A 44 -27.49 -14.13 -8.20
C GLN A 44 -26.24 -14.42 -7.36
N GLU A 45 -25.09 -14.59 -8.01
CA GLU A 45 -23.80 -14.78 -7.33
C GLU A 45 -23.38 -13.53 -6.54
N TYR A 46 -23.62 -12.34 -7.09
CA TYR A 46 -23.38 -11.06 -6.40
C TYR A 46 -24.21 -10.94 -5.12
N ILE A 47 -25.51 -11.26 -5.19
CA ILE A 47 -26.41 -11.24 -4.03
C ILE A 47 -25.98 -12.27 -2.98
N GLU A 48 -25.52 -13.44 -3.39
CA GLU A 48 -25.05 -14.47 -2.47
C GLU A 48 -23.76 -14.07 -1.77
N ILE A 49 -22.82 -13.41 -2.46
CA ILE A 49 -21.61 -12.83 -1.83
C ILE A 49 -22.00 -11.81 -0.76
N ASP A 50 -22.92 -10.89 -1.07
CA ASP A 50 -23.34 -9.85 -0.13
C ASP A 50 -24.04 -10.43 1.11
N ASN A 51 -24.85 -11.48 0.92
CA ASN A 51 -25.47 -12.21 2.02
C ASN A 51 -24.46 -13.02 2.85
N TYR A 52 -23.40 -13.54 2.23
CA TYR A 52 -22.31 -14.22 2.95
C TYR A 52 -21.44 -13.23 3.74
N MET A 53 -21.23 -12.02 3.21
CA MET A 53 -20.52 -10.93 3.89
C MET A 53 -21.31 -10.38 5.08
N ASN A 54 -22.64 -10.47 5.08
CA ASN A 54 -23.47 -10.17 6.25
C ASN A 54 -23.39 -11.21 7.39
N ILE A 55 -22.60 -12.29 7.23
CA ILE A 55 -22.27 -13.25 8.31
C ILE A 55 -20.86 -12.96 8.87
N GLU A 56 -20.20 -11.89 8.42
CA GLU A 56 -19.04 -11.37 9.13
C GLU A 56 -19.56 -10.71 10.42
N GLU A 57 -19.18 -11.28 11.58
CA GLU A 57 -19.63 -10.83 12.90
C GLU A 57 -19.58 -9.30 12.99
N ASP A 58 -20.75 -8.66 13.18
CA ASP A 58 -20.83 -7.24 13.50
C ASP A 58 -19.89 -6.97 14.69
N LEU A 59 -18.81 -6.23 14.44
CA LEU A 59 -17.83 -5.90 15.48
C LEU A 59 -18.56 -5.30 16.68
N THR A 60 -18.39 -5.93 17.83
CA THR A 60 -18.98 -5.42 19.06
C THR A 60 -18.35 -4.06 19.39
N ILE A 61 -19.10 -3.21 20.09
CA ILE A 61 -18.60 -1.89 20.53
C ILE A 61 -17.28 -2.02 21.30
N ASN A 62 -17.08 -3.11 22.04
CA ASN A 62 -15.83 -3.38 22.75
C ASN A 62 -14.67 -3.69 21.79
N GLU A 63 -14.91 -4.44 20.72
CA GLU A 63 -13.88 -4.69 19.68
C GLU A 63 -13.56 -3.43 18.90
N ILE A 64 -14.54 -2.57 18.62
CA ILE A 64 -14.32 -1.26 18.00
C ILE A 64 -13.47 -0.38 18.93
N VAL A 65 -13.76 -0.34 20.23
CA VAL A 65 -12.95 0.39 21.21
C VAL A 65 -11.53 -0.16 21.28
N ASP A 66 -11.36 -1.48 21.23
CA ASP A 66 -10.04 -2.11 21.21
C ASP A 66 -9.27 -1.81 19.91
N ILE A 67 -9.93 -1.74 18.75
CA ILE A 67 -9.32 -1.35 17.47
C ILE A 67 -8.91 0.12 17.50
N VAL A 68 -9.79 1.01 17.97
CA VAL A 68 -9.51 2.45 18.07
C VAL A 68 -8.40 2.73 19.08
N ASN A 69 -8.38 2.01 20.20
CA ASN A 69 -7.28 2.12 21.18
C ASN A 69 -5.97 1.48 20.67
N ARG A 70 -6.03 0.52 19.73
CA ARG A 70 -4.85 0.00 19.02
C ARG A 70 -4.33 0.94 17.93
N GLN A 71 -5.15 1.84 17.38
CA GLN A 71 -4.72 2.79 16.35
C GLN A 71 -3.70 3.83 16.85
N ASP A 72 -3.58 4.04 18.17
CA ASP A 72 -2.45 4.80 18.72
C ASP A 72 -1.11 4.03 18.65
N GLU A 73 -1.14 2.71 18.43
CA GLU A 73 0.06 1.87 18.32
C GLU A 73 0.32 1.29 16.91
N SER A 74 -0.62 1.33 15.96
CA SER A 74 -0.42 0.65 14.67
C SER A 74 -1.11 1.26 13.45
N GLU A 75 -0.85 2.53 13.11
CA GLU A 75 -0.92 3.01 11.71
C GLU A 75 0.18 4.06 11.43
N SER A 76 1.42 3.64 11.58
CA SER A 76 2.37 3.99 10.53
C SER A 76 2.99 2.68 10.06
N GLU A 77 2.67 2.28 8.84
CA GLU A 77 3.64 1.59 7.98
C GLU A 77 4.81 2.55 7.72
N LYS A 78 5.50 2.98 8.78
CA LYS A 78 6.92 3.21 8.67
C LYS A 78 7.44 1.81 8.42
N GLU A 79 7.75 1.50 7.17
CA GLU A 79 8.82 0.54 6.89
C GLU A 79 9.85 0.77 7.98
N GLN A 80 9.97 -0.18 8.91
CA GLN A 80 10.96 -0.03 9.97
C GLN A 80 12.28 -0.11 9.24
N GLU A 81 12.83 1.05 8.86
CA GLU A 81 14.13 1.14 8.22
C GLU A 81 15.08 0.39 9.13
N GLU A 82 15.56 -0.75 8.64
CA GLU A 82 16.33 -1.67 9.45
C GLU A 82 17.56 -0.91 9.97
N MET A 83 17.68 -0.78 11.28
CA MET A 83 18.71 0.06 11.88
C MET A 83 20.09 -0.46 11.46
N VAL A 84 20.79 0.33 10.64
CA VAL A 84 22.11 -0.07 10.12
C VAL A 84 23.10 -0.18 11.28
N LYS A 85 23.71 -1.36 11.42
CA LYS A 85 24.74 -1.56 12.45
C LYS A 85 25.95 -0.70 12.12
N ILE A 86 26.61 -0.17 13.15
CA ILE A 86 27.81 0.68 13.02
C ILE A 86 28.91 -0.02 12.20
N GLY A 87 29.03 -1.34 12.30
CA GLY A 87 29.98 -2.12 11.49
C GLY A 87 29.66 -2.07 9.99
N ASP A 88 28.39 -2.24 9.64
CA ASP A 88 27.91 -2.26 8.26
C ASP A 88 28.01 -0.87 7.63
N ALA A 89 27.74 0.19 8.40
CA ALA A 89 27.94 1.57 7.97
C ALA A 89 29.41 1.89 7.59
N ILE A 90 30.38 1.41 8.38
CA ILE A 90 31.81 1.61 8.09
C ILE A 90 32.20 0.86 6.80
N VAL A 91 31.73 -0.37 6.63
CA VAL A 91 31.99 -1.18 5.43
C VAL A 91 31.36 -0.54 4.19
N GLY A 92 30.12 -0.05 4.30
CA GLY A 92 29.44 0.67 3.22
C GLY A 92 30.22 1.91 2.78
N LEU A 93 30.68 2.73 3.74
CA LEU A 93 31.54 3.89 3.43
C LEU A 93 32.87 3.48 2.79
N ASP A 94 33.48 2.38 3.22
CA ASP A 94 34.71 1.87 2.59
C ASP A 94 34.49 1.43 1.15
N ASN A 95 33.36 0.77 0.88
CA ASN A 95 33.00 0.36 -0.48
C ASN A 95 32.71 1.58 -1.36
N LEU A 96 32.01 2.58 -0.83
CA LEU A 96 31.75 3.83 -1.55
C LEU A 96 33.05 4.57 -1.90
N ILE A 97 33.96 4.74 -0.93
CA ILE A 97 35.25 5.40 -1.16
C ILE A 97 36.06 4.65 -2.23
N LYS A 98 36.11 3.31 -2.16
CA LYS A 98 36.79 2.48 -3.18
C LYS A 98 36.15 2.64 -4.55
N TYR A 99 34.82 2.60 -4.63
CA TYR A 99 34.09 2.75 -5.88
C TYR A 99 34.41 4.09 -6.56
N VAL A 100 34.41 5.18 -5.79
CA VAL A 100 34.78 6.52 -6.28
C VAL A 100 36.21 6.54 -6.84
N GLN A 101 37.16 5.96 -6.10
CA GLN A 101 38.56 5.91 -6.51
C GLN A 101 38.79 5.04 -7.76
N GLN A 102 38.02 3.98 -7.93
CA GLN A 102 38.16 3.03 -9.04
C GLN A 102 37.54 3.52 -10.34
N ASN A 103 36.41 4.23 -10.25
CA ASN A 103 35.67 4.70 -11.41
C ASN A 103 36.07 6.12 -11.85
N ASP A 104 37.11 6.69 -11.23
CA ASP A 104 37.59 8.06 -11.46
C ASP A 104 36.44 9.06 -11.62
N LEU A 105 35.44 8.92 -10.74
CA LEU A 105 34.35 9.89 -10.68
C LEU A 105 35.01 11.22 -10.33
N GLU A 106 34.80 12.26 -11.16
CA GLU A 106 35.34 13.62 -10.99
C GLU A 106 34.76 14.32 -9.75
N ILE A 107 34.88 13.68 -8.60
CA ILE A 107 34.37 14.11 -7.32
C ILE A 107 35.36 15.13 -6.73
N THR A 108 34.79 16.18 -6.16
CA THR A 108 35.57 17.23 -5.53
C THR A 108 36.39 16.68 -4.36
N SER A 109 37.64 17.16 -4.23
CA SER A 109 38.52 16.78 -3.12
C SER A 109 37.90 17.07 -1.75
N SER A 110 37.03 18.07 -1.64
CA SER A 110 36.25 18.36 -0.42
C SER A 110 35.30 17.22 -0.07
N LEU A 111 34.50 16.73 -1.02
CA LEU A 111 33.54 15.65 -0.76
C LEU A 111 34.25 14.36 -0.33
N MET A 112 35.41 14.07 -0.92
CA MET A 112 36.22 12.92 -0.51
C MET A 112 36.76 13.07 0.93
N LYS A 113 37.15 14.28 1.33
CA LYS A 113 37.56 14.58 2.72
C LYS A 113 36.40 14.44 3.69
N ASP A 114 35.21 14.87 3.31
CA ASP A 114 34.00 14.77 4.13
C ASP A 114 33.64 13.30 4.38
N LEU A 115 33.67 12.46 3.33
CA LEU A 115 33.47 11.00 3.45
C LEU A 115 34.49 10.34 4.38
N CYS A 116 35.76 10.70 4.24
CA CYS A 116 36.82 10.20 5.11
C CYS A 116 36.64 10.65 6.57
N SER A 117 36.16 11.88 6.78
CA SER A 117 35.91 12.44 8.11
C SER A 117 34.72 11.77 8.78
N LEU A 118 33.65 11.53 8.02
CA LEU A 118 32.47 10.79 8.48
C LEU A 118 32.84 9.36 8.90
N LYS A 119 33.63 8.64 8.08
CA LYS A 119 34.14 7.30 8.43
C LYS A 119 34.92 7.32 9.76
N LYS A 120 35.81 8.30 9.95
CA LYS A 120 36.59 8.45 11.19
C LYS A 120 35.69 8.72 12.39
N TYR A 121 34.69 9.58 12.24
CA TYR A 121 33.75 9.92 13.29
C TYR A 121 32.92 8.70 13.73
N ILE A 122 32.36 7.94 12.79
CA ILE A 122 31.62 6.70 13.09
C ILE A 122 32.52 5.68 13.79
N SER A 123 33.78 5.56 13.35
CA SER A 123 34.77 4.68 13.99
C SER A 123 35.11 5.12 15.41
N TYR A 124 35.21 6.43 15.65
CA TYR A 124 35.39 7.00 16.98
C TYR A 124 34.21 6.66 17.88
N LEU A 125 32.97 6.89 17.45
CA LEU A 125 31.77 6.53 18.21
C LEU A 125 31.71 5.04 18.55
N ARG A 126 32.07 4.17 17.59
CA ARG A 126 32.18 2.73 17.82
C ARG A 126 33.16 2.41 18.94
N ASN A 127 34.32 3.06 18.95
CA ASN A 127 35.33 2.82 19.97
C ASN A 127 34.87 3.38 21.32
N GLU A 128 34.29 4.57 21.35
CA GLU A 128 33.76 5.20 22.56
C GLU A 128 32.69 4.32 23.22
N SER A 129 31.75 3.77 22.44
CA SER A 129 30.73 2.84 22.94
C SER A 129 31.28 1.52 23.51
N LYS A 130 32.54 1.18 23.20
CA LYS A 130 33.22 -0.03 23.69
C LYS A 130 34.20 0.27 24.82
N ARG A 131 34.44 1.55 25.14
CA ARG A 131 35.34 1.90 26.24
C ARG A 131 34.70 1.48 27.55
N GLN A 132 35.53 0.95 28.44
CA GLN A 132 35.12 0.75 29.82
C GLN A 132 34.94 2.12 30.48
N ALA A 133 33.92 2.21 31.33
CA ALA A 133 33.69 3.37 32.19
C ALA A 133 34.96 3.75 32.95
N THR A 134 35.28 5.04 33.00
CA THR A 134 36.50 5.51 33.69
C THR A 134 36.23 5.68 35.19
N LEU A 135 37.28 5.69 36.01
CA LEU A 135 37.14 5.84 37.47
C LEU A 135 36.39 7.12 37.85
N GLU A 136 36.51 8.16 37.03
CA GLU A 136 35.82 9.45 37.20
C GLU A 136 34.29 9.33 37.10
N GLU A 137 33.75 8.39 36.31
CA GLU A 137 32.30 8.12 36.26
C GLU A 137 31.79 7.47 37.55
N PHE A 138 32.64 6.68 38.23
CA PHE A 138 32.28 6.04 39.51
C PHE A 138 32.36 7.00 40.70
N ILE A 139 33.25 7.99 40.67
CA ILE A 139 33.44 8.96 41.76
C ILE A 139 32.28 9.99 41.81
N ASN A 140 31.52 10.18 40.74
CA ASN A 140 30.35 11.07 40.70
C ASN A 140 29.08 10.48 41.35
N LEU A 141 29.14 9.28 41.93
CA LEU A 141 28.07 8.66 42.72
C LEU A 141 28.39 8.78 44.22
N THR A 142 28.42 10.00 44.78
CA THR A 142 28.20 10.22 46.22
C THR A 142 28.03 11.72 46.56
N VAL A 143 26.78 12.13 46.77
CA VAL A 143 26.40 13.07 47.84
C VAL A 143 25.34 12.37 48.68
#